data_AF-A0A5C3MZL3-F1
#
_entry.id   AF-A0A5C3MZL3-F1
#
_cell.length_a   1.000
_cell.length_b   1.000
_cell.length_c   1.000
_cell.angle_alpha   90.00
_cell.angle_beta   90.00
_cell.angle_gamma   90.00
#
_symmetry.space_group_name_H-M   'P 1'
#
loop_
_entity.id
_entity.type
_entity.pdbx_description
1 polymer ?
#
loop_
_entity_poly.entity_id
_entity_poly.type
_entity_poly.pdbx_seq_one_letter_code
_entity_poly.pdbx_strand_id
1 'polypeptide(L)'
;MAKGKQKVYEEPAQPYIVVTDPFRMPRSSRQQRHFDETAAWLNHVFGSQDAVDTIYTMRTRTEIIVAVSEDVDIAPALGAHRWSMFMPHMNPADGDKVSCIFRYNYKTQGDPLSRQWIAMYPETPVNITFVSPYPEPASRANAHPRSTIWKVPAATSAPRDPYDLLQLCTTDYYR
;
A
#
# COMPACT_ATOMS: atom_id res chain seq x y z
N MET A 1 -21.38 18.33 -25.25
CA MET A 1 -20.20 18.15 -24.39
C MET A 1 -19.40 16.97 -24.91
N ALA A 2 -18.18 17.18 -25.42
CA ALA A 2 -17.35 16.09 -25.90
C ALA A 2 -16.76 15.33 -24.69
N LYS A 3 -17.14 14.07 -24.50
CA LYS A 3 -16.45 13.15 -23.58
C LYS A 3 -15.07 12.88 -24.18
N GLY A 4 -14.02 13.47 -23.60
CA GLY A 4 -12.65 13.10 -23.92
C GLY A 4 -12.47 11.59 -23.69
N LYS A 5 -11.88 10.88 -24.66
CA LYS A 5 -11.57 9.46 -24.51
C LYS A 5 -10.53 9.31 -23.41
N GLN A 6 -10.80 8.43 -22.44
CA GLN A 6 -9.83 8.11 -21.40
C GLN A 6 -8.60 7.45 -22.03
N LYS A 7 -7.41 7.96 -21.72
CA LYS A 7 -6.14 7.39 -22.19
C LYS A 7 -5.96 6.02 -21.53
N VAL A 8 -5.74 4.99 -22.33
CA VAL A 8 -5.39 3.64 -21.89
C VAL A 8 -3.89 3.46 -22.11
N TYR A 9 -3.18 3.01 -21.09
CA TYR A 9 -1.74 2.78 -21.12
C TYR A 9 -1.45 1.27 -21.26
N GLU A 10 -0.36 0.92 -21.94
CA GLU A 10 0.17 -0.44 -21.99
C GLU A 10 0.79 -0.79 -20.64
N GLU A 11 0.42 -1.94 -20.08
CA GLU A 11 0.89 -2.38 -18.76
C GLU A 11 2.33 -2.91 -18.90
N PRO A 12 3.29 -2.41 -18.10
CA PRO A 12 4.65 -2.94 -18.10
C PRO A 12 4.67 -4.36 -17.53
N ALA A 13 5.76 -5.10 -17.79
CA ALA A 13 5.98 -6.43 -17.21
C ALA A 13 6.08 -6.36 -15.68
N GLN A 14 6.74 -5.31 -15.17
CA GLN A 14 6.91 -5.06 -13.75
C GLN A 14 5.56 -4.76 -13.06
N PRO A 15 5.18 -5.50 -12.00
CA PRO A 15 3.98 -5.21 -11.24
C PRO A 15 4.11 -3.95 -10.38
N TYR A 16 2.97 -3.28 -10.16
CA TYR A 16 2.86 -2.12 -9.27
C TYR A 16 1.75 -2.34 -8.24
N ILE A 17 2.01 -1.92 -7.00
CA ILE A 17 1.02 -1.89 -5.93
C ILE A 17 0.82 -0.47 -5.38
N VAL A 18 -0.33 -0.24 -4.76
CA VAL A 18 -0.60 0.94 -3.93
C VAL A 18 -0.64 0.48 -2.49
N VAL A 19 0.08 1.18 -1.62
CA VAL A 19 0.03 0.95 -0.17
C VAL A 19 -0.56 2.18 0.51
N THR A 20 -1.66 2.01 1.23
CA THR A 20 -2.21 3.04 2.11
C THR A 20 -1.65 2.88 3.52
N ASP A 21 -1.39 4.00 4.18
CA ASP A 21 -0.78 4.07 5.52
C ASP A 21 0.42 3.13 5.68
N PRO A 22 1.48 3.30 4.87
CA PRO A 22 2.62 2.39 4.84
C PRO A 22 3.30 2.23 6.20
N PHE A 23 3.75 1.01 6.48
CA PHE A 23 4.39 0.66 7.74
C PHE A 23 5.57 1.58 8.08
N ARG A 24 5.54 2.18 9.28
CA ARG A 24 6.53 3.15 9.81
C ARG A 24 6.79 4.38 8.93
N MET A 25 5.96 4.65 7.94
CA MET A 25 6.12 5.82 7.10
C MET A 25 5.11 6.92 7.49
N PRO A 26 5.57 8.05 8.07
CA PRO A 26 4.67 9.13 8.44
C PRO A 26 4.10 9.84 7.21
N ARG A 27 2.96 10.51 7.40
CA ARG A 27 2.31 11.36 6.37
C ARG A 27 3.21 12.51 5.92
N SER A 28 3.95 13.10 6.84
CA SER A 28 4.87 14.23 6.61
C SER A 28 6.27 13.89 7.12
N SER A 29 7.27 14.66 6.68
CA SER A 29 8.67 14.48 7.11
C SER A 29 9.23 13.08 6.83
N ARG A 30 8.91 12.53 5.65
CA ARG A 30 9.49 11.28 5.16
C ARG A 30 11.01 11.45 4.99
N GLN A 31 11.76 10.44 5.40
CA GLN A 31 13.22 10.40 5.43
C GLN A 31 13.64 9.05 4.85
N GLN A 32 14.89 8.92 4.41
CA GLN A 32 15.40 7.69 3.79
C GLN A 32 15.07 6.43 4.61
N ARG A 33 15.31 6.49 5.93
CA ARG A 33 14.98 5.39 6.86
C ARG A 33 13.54 4.89 6.76
N HIS A 34 12.55 5.76 6.48
CA HIS A 34 11.15 5.34 6.40
C HIS A 34 10.90 4.53 5.11
N PHE A 35 11.59 4.85 4.01
CA PHE A 35 11.54 4.07 2.78
C PHE A 35 12.24 2.73 2.95
N ASP A 36 13.40 2.71 3.62
CA ASP A 36 14.14 1.49 3.91
C ASP A 36 13.33 0.54 4.83
N GLU A 37 12.69 1.07 5.89
CA GLU A 37 11.83 0.28 6.79
C GLU A 37 10.56 -0.25 6.09
N THR A 38 9.91 0.58 5.25
CA THR A 38 8.76 0.14 4.45
C THR A 38 9.17 -0.94 3.43
N ALA A 39 10.33 -0.79 2.79
CA ALA A 39 10.84 -1.79 1.86
C ALA A 39 11.18 -3.10 2.58
N ALA A 40 11.84 -3.05 3.73
CA ALA A 40 12.13 -4.24 4.54
C ALA A 40 10.85 -5.00 4.94
N TRP A 41 9.78 -4.27 5.29
CA TRP A 41 8.47 -4.87 5.56
C TRP A 41 7.88 -5.54 4.31
N LEU A 42 7.84 -4.84 3.18
CA LEU A 42 7.28 -5.40 1.93
C LEU A 42 8.09 -6.60 1.42
N ASN A 43 9.42 -6.54 1.48
CA ASN A 43 10.30 -7.66 1.17
C ASN A 43 9.96 -8.90 2.02
N HIS A 44 9.68 -8.70 3.31
CA HIS A 44 9.23 -9.78 4.19
C HIS A 44 7.81 -10.27 3.86
N VAL A 45 6.88 -9.38 3.50
CA VAL A 45 5.52 -9.74 2.99
C VAL A 45 5.61 -10.63 1.76
N PHE A 46 6.51 -10.31 0.83
CA PHE A 46 6.71 -11.04 -0.42
C PHE A 46 7.62 -12.27 -0.28
N GLY A 47 8.31 -12.43 0.85
CA GLY A 47 9.28 -13.50 1.06
C GLY A 47 10.52 -13.39 0.17
N SER A 48 10.88 -12.18 -0.29
CA SER A 48 12.05 -11.92 -1.15
C SER A 48 12.77 -10.65 -0.70
N GLN A 49 14.11 -10.69 -0.65
CA GLN A 49 14.95 -9.57 -0.17
C GLN A 49 15.01 -8.40 -1.15
N ASP A 50 14.72 -8.66 -2.42
CA ASP A 50 14.81 -7.69 -3.52
C ASP A 50 13.45 -7.49 -4.20
N ALA A 51 12.35 -7.69 -3.45
CA ALA A 51 11.01 -7.55 -4.02
C ALA A 51 10.65 -6.10 -4.36
N VAL A 52 11.18 -5.12 -3.63
CA VAL A 52 10.87 -3.70 -3.80
C VAL A 52 11.97 -2.98 -4.58
N ASP A 53 11.66 -2.53 -5.80
CA ASP A 53 12.59 -1.78 -6.65
C ASP A 53 12.53 -0.28 -6.40
N THR A 54 11.32 0.29 -6.31
CA THR A 54 11.13 1.74 -6.23
C THR A 54 9.86 2.08 -5.47
N ILE A 55 9.97 3.05 -4.57
CA ILE A 55 8.82 3.63 -3.85
C ILE A 55 8.54 5.02 -4.39
N TYR A 56 7.36 5.21 -4.95
CA TYR A 56 6.87 6.50 -5.41
C TYR A 56 6.02 7.17 -4.34
N THR A 57 6.34 8.43 -4.04
CA THR A 57 5.65 9.24 -3.04
C THR A 57 5.16 10.58 -3.61
N MET A 58 4.13 11.15 -3.00
CA MET A 58 3.75 12.55 -3.16
C MET A 58 3.72 13.24 -1.80
N ARG A 59 4.02 14.54 -1.79
CA ARG A 59 4.04 15.34 -0.54
C ARG A 59 2.68 15.42 0.16
N THR A 60 1.58 15.37 -0.59
CA THR A 60 0.22 15.60 -0.08
C THR A 60 -0.55 14.32 0.22
N ARG A 61 -0.03 13.17 -0.20
CA ARG A 61 -0.70 11.86 -0.13
C ARG A 61 -0.05 10.98 0.92
N THR A 62 -0.88 10.23 1.64
CA THR A 62 -0.40 9.23 2.60
C THR A 62 -0.03 7.94 1.88
N GLU A 63 -0.72 7.62 0.79
CA GLU A 63 -0.44 6.45 -0.01
C GLU A 63 0.88 6.57 -0.80
N ILE A 64 1.47 5.41 -1.06
CA ILE A 64 2.63 5.25 -1.93
C ILE A 64 2.29 4.28 -3.06
N ILE A 65 2.98 4.42 -4.18
CA ILE A 65 3.00 3.40 -5.22
C ILE A 65 4.34 2.69 -5.12
N VAL A 66 4.37 1.36 -5.28
CA VAL A 66 5.60 0.58 -5.22
C VAL A 66 5.74 -0.18 -6.52
N ALA A 67 6.88 -0.01 -7.19
CA ALA A 67 7.31 -0.91 -8.26
C ALA A 67 7.92 -2.15 -7.60
N VAL A 68 7.43 -3.32 -7.98
CA VAL A 68 7.81 -4.61 -7.41
C VAL A 68 8.54 -5.39 -8.50
N SER A 69 9.56 -6.19 -8.13
CA SER A 69 10.31 -6.99 -9.09
C SER A 69 9.40 -7.90 -9.94
N GLU A 70 9.78 -8.12 -11.20
CA GLU A 70 8.97 -8.82 -12.21
C GLU A 70 8.63 -10.27 -11.83
N ASP A 71 9.50 -10.92 -11.05
CA ASP A 71 9.37 -12.31 -10.61
C ASP A 71 8.52 -12.51 -9.35
N VAL A 72 8.07 -11.43 -8.71
CA VAL A 72 7.31 -11.49 -7.46
C VAL A 72 5.81 -11.57 -7.71
N ASP A 73 5.17 -12.62 -7.18
CA ASP A 73 3.71 -12.71 -7.13
C ASP A 73 3.14 -11.77 -6.05
N ILE A 74 2.48 -10.70 -6.48
CA ILE A 74 1.85 -9.73 -5.58
C ILE A 74 0.52 -10.22 -5.00
N ALA A 75 -0.11 -11.25 -5.58
CA ALA A 75 -1.47 -11.66 -5.21
C ALA A 75 -1.63 -12.06 -3.73
N PRO A 76 -0.69 -12.82 -3.11
CA PRO A 76 -0.78 -13.18 -1.69
C PRO A 76 -0.71 -11.99 -0.75
N ALA A 77 -0.11 -10.88 -1.18
CA ALA A 77 0.08 -9.68 -0.38
C ALA A 77 -1.13 -8.73 -0.42
N LEU A 78 -2.08 -8.90 -1.33
CA LEU A 78 -3.21 -7.97 -1.46
C LEU A 78 -4.17 -8.09 -0.27
N GLY A 79 -4.60 -6.95 0.27
CA GLY A 79 -5.53 -6.88 1.39
C GLY A 79 -5.02 -6.03 2.55
N ALA A 80 -5.63 -6.22 3.72
CA ALA A 80 -5.34 -5.44 4.92
C ALA A 80 -4.31 -6.13 5.82
N HIS A 81 -3.30 -5.38 6.27
CA HIS A 81 -2.18 -5.83 7.10
C HIS A 81 -2.18 -5.07 8.43
N ARG A 82 -2.68 -5.71 9.49
CA ARG A 82 -2.68 -5.13 10.84
C ARG A 82 -1.29 -5.23 11.46
N TRP A 83 -0.74 -4.12 11.93
CA TRP A 83 0.67 -4.04 12.36
C TRP A 83 0.97 -4.95 13.55
N SER A 84 0.04 -5.07 14.51
CA SER A 84 0.19 -5.96 15.67
C SER A 84 0.31 -7.44 15.31
N MET A 85 -0.15 -7.87 14.13
CA MET A 85 -0.07 -9.28 13.71
C MET A 85 1.33 -9.68 13.24
N PHE A 86 2.09 -8.74 12.68
CA PHE A 86 3.44 -8.99 12.17
C PHE A 86 4.56 -8.32 13.00
N MET A 87 4.21 -7.45 13.95
CA MET A 87 5.12 -6.83 14.90
C MET A 87 4.51 -6.79 16.33
N PRO A 88 4.55 -7.89 17.09
CA PRO A 88 3.81 -8.06 18.34
C PRO A 88 4.28 -7.18 19.50
N HIS A 89 5.53 -6.69 19.46
CA HIS A 89 6.12 -5.87 20.52
C HIS A 89 6.07 -4.36 20.26
N MET A 90 5.14 -3.93 19.42
CA MET A 90 4.99 -2.50 19.12
C MET A 90 4.23 -1.74 20.22
N ASN A 91 4.35 -0.42 20.19
CA ASN A 91 3.54 0.45 21.04
C ASN A 91 2.04 0.17 20.77
N PRO A 92 1.20 0.00 21.80
CA PRO A 92 -0.25 -0.18 21.64
C PRO A 92 -0.90 0.85 20.70
N ALA A 93 -0.45 2.11 20.72
CA ALA A 93 -0.96 3.16 19.84
C ALA A 93 -0.73 2.89 18.34
N ASP A 94 0.30 2.12 18.01
CA ASP A 94 0.60 1.70 16.64
C ASP A 94 0.02 0.32 16.31
N GLY A 95 -0.27 -0.50 17.33
CA GLY A 95 -0.77 -1.88 17.20
C GLY A 95 -2.07 -2.02 16.41
N ASP A 96 -2.94 -1.02 16.50
CA ASP A 96 -4.22 -0.99 15.79
C ASP A 96 -4.12 -0.41 14.37
N LYS A 97 -2.94 0.07 13.96
CA LYS A 97 -2.74 0.56 12.59
C LYS A 97 -2.82 -0.58 11.59
N VAL A 98 -3.32 -0.23 10.41
CA VAL A 98 -3.51 -1.15 9.29
C VAL A 98 -2.92 -0.50 8.05
N SER A 99 -2.03 -1.22 7.37
CA SER A 99 -1.62 -0.88 6.01
C SER A 99 -2.44 -1.70 5.03
N CYS A 100 -2.95 -1.11 3.95
CA CYS A 100 -3.69 -1.86 2.93
C CYS A 100 -2.92 -1.87 1.62
N ILE A 101 -2.81 -3.04 0.99
CA ILE A 101 -2.10 -3.25 -0.27
C ILE A 101 -3.13 -3.54 -1.37
N PHE A 102 -3.09 -2.72 -2.43
CA PHE A 102 -3.95 -2.84 -3.61
C PHE A 102 -3.10 -3.00 -4.87
N ARG A 103 -3.67 -3.61 -5.91
CA ARG A 103 -3.03 -3.59 -7.24
C ARG A 103 -3.16 -2.20 -7.84
N TYR A 104 -2.04 -1.66 -8.35
CA TYR A 104 -2.07 -0.39 -9.08
C TYR A 104 -2.69 -0.58 -10.46
N ASN A 105 -3.61 0.31 -10.85
CA ASN A 105 -4.29 0.24 -12.14
C ASN A 105 -3.50 1.00 -13.21
N TYR A 106 -2.40 0.41 -13.70
CA TYR A 106 -1.55 1.05 -14.70
C TYR A 106 -2.30 1.40 -15.99
N LYS A 107 -3.23 0.55 -16.44
CA LYS A 107 -4.01 0.82 -17.67
C LYS A 107 -4.74 2.16 -17.65
N THR A 108 -5.16 2.62 -16.48
CA THR A 108 -5.88 3.90 -16.32
C THR A 108 -5.05 5.02 -15.71
N GLN A 109 -4.04 4.68 -14.91
CA GLN A 109 -3.20 5.64 -14.21
C GLN A 109 -1.86 5.91 -14.95
N GLY A 110 -1.35 4.97 -15.73
CA GLY A 110 -0.08 5.07 -16.43
C GLY A 110 1.12 5.13 -15.50
N ASP A 111 2.25 5.61 -16.00
CA ASP A 111 3.49 5.74 -15.24
C ASP A 111 3.35 6.75 -14.08
N PRO A 112 3.66 6.36 -12.82
CA PRO A 112 3.72 7.28 -11.69
C PRO A 112 4.56 8.55 -11.93
N LEU A 113 5.71 8.44 -12.60
CA LEU A 113 6.60 9.58 -12.86
C LEU A 113 5.94 10.65 -13.76
N SER A 114 5.03 10.24 -14.64
CA SER A 114 4.24 11.15 -15.47
C SER A 114 3.22 11.99 -14.69
N ARG A 115 3.04 11.70 -13.39
CA ARG A 115 1.99 12.28 -12.55
C ARG A 115 2.51 12.96 -11.29
N GLN A 116 3.71 13.54 -11.28
CA GLN A 116 4.29 14.26 -10.13
C GLN A 116 4.62 13.37 -8.92
N TRP A 117 4.68 12.05 -9.10
CA TRP A 117 5.25 11.19 -8.07
C TRP A 117 6.77 11.31 -8.08
N ILE A 118 7.36 11.26 -6.89
CA ILE A 118 8.80 11.30 -6.69
C ILE A 118 9.26 9.87 -6.41
N ALA A 119 10.19 9.38 -7.21
CA ALA A 119 10.83 8.08 -6.98
C ALA A 119 11.83 8.16 -5.83
N MET A 120 11.75 7.20 -4.93
CA MET A 120 12.68 6.97 -3.83
C MET A 120 13.13 5.51 -3.91
N TYR A 121 14.42 5.29 -3.69
CA TYR A 121 15.04 3.98 -3.76
C TYR A 121 15.47 3.59 -2.35
N PRO A 122 15.07 2.41 -1.84
CA PRO A 122 15.62 1.88 -0.60
C PRO A 122 17.14 1.70 -0.75
N GLU A 123 17.92 2.18 0.21
CA GLU A 123 19.38 2.22 0.13
C GLU A 123 20.04 1.21 1.07
N THR A 124 19.45 1.01 2.24
CA THR A 124 20.09 0.22 3.31
C THR A 124 19.17 -0.90 3.77
N PRO A 125 19.65 -2.15 3.85
CA PRO A 125 18.88 -3.22 4.47
C PRO A 125 18.65 -2.91 5.95
N VAL A 126 17.39 -2.88 6.39
CA VAL A 126 17.03 -2.67 7.79
C VAL A 126 16.76 -4.02 8.43
N ASN A 127 17.42 -4.30 9.56
CA ASN A 127 17.15 -5.48 10.34
C ASN A 127 15.95 -5.25 11.26
N ILE A 128 14.75 -5.57 10.78
CA ILE A 128 13.51 -5.57 11.55
C ILE A 128 13.05 -7.01 11.73
N THR A 129 12.81 -7.43 12.97
CA THR A 129 12.28 -8.76 13.25
C THR A 129 10.76 -8.76 13.09
N PHE A 130 10.29 -9.31 11.98
CA PHE A 130 8.88 -9.60 11.74
C PHE A 130 8.52 -11.02 12.17
N VAL A 131 7.24 -11.28 12.42
CA VAL A 131 6.74 -12.63 12.67
C VAL A 131 6.95 -13.51 11.44
N SER A 132 7.34 -14.76 11.67
CA SER A 132 7.48 -15.81 10.66
C SER A 132 6.77 -17.09 11.10
N PRO A 133 5.88 -17.69 10.28
CA PRO A 133 5.47 -17.22 8.95
C PRO A 133 4.72 -15.89 9.00
N TYR A 134 4.80 -15.10 7.93
CA TYR A 134 4.06 -13.84 7.85
C TYR A 134 2.55 -14.13 7.88
N PRO A 135 1.76 -13.39 8.67
CA PRO A 135 0.32 -13.62 8.78
C PRO A 135 -0.39 -13.36 7.45
N GLU A 136 -1.43 -14.14 7.14
CA GLU A 136 -2.25 -13.87 5.98
C GLU A 136 -2.96 -12.51 6.10
N PRO A 137 -3.04 -11.70 5.02
CA PRO A 137 -3.76 -10.45 5.06
C PRO A 137 -5.26 -10.68 5.28
N ALA A 138 -5.88 -9.79 6.04
CA ALA A 138 -7.31 -9.82 6.23
C ALA A 138 -8.03 -9.45 4.91
N SER A 139 -9.00 -10.27 4.52
CA SER A 139 -9.85 -10.15 3.32
C SER A 139 -9.10 -10.01 1.98
N ARG A 140 -9.15 -11.07 1.14
CA ARG A 140 -8.69 -11.04 -0.28
C ARG A 140 -9.69 -10.38 -1.24
N ALA A 141 -10.76 -9.77 -0.72
CA ALA A 141 -11.94 -9.41 -1.50
C ALA A 141 -11.66 -8.26 -2.48
N ASN A 142 -11.19 -8.60 -3.70
CA ASN A 142 -11.21 -7.76 -4.89
C ASN A 142 -10.78 -6.30 -4.64
N ALA A 143 -9.53 -6.12 -4.19
CA ALA A 143 -8.82 -4.85 -4.08
C ALA A 143 -8.51 -4.24 -5.47
N HIS A 144 -9.49 -4.18 -6.36
CA HIS A 144 -9.46 -3.24 -7.47
C HIS A 144 -9.89 -1.88 -6.92
N PRO A 145 -9.07 -0.82 -7.03
CA PRO A 145 -9.58 0.53 -6.88
C PRO A 145 -10.58 0.75 -8.02
N ARG A 146 -11.88 0.53 -7.74
CA ARG A 146 -12.95 0.74 -8.72
C ARG A 146 -12.86 2.19 -9.18
N SER A 147 -12.50 2.37 -10.45
CA SER A 147 -12.54 3.63 -11.15
C SER A 147 -14.00 4.08 -11.34
N THR A 148 -14.61 4.68 -10.33
CA THR A 148 -15.80 5.50 -10.53
C THR A 148 -15.96 6.48 -9.37
N ILE A 149 -15.67 7.75 -9.67
CA ILE A 149 -16.44 8.93 -9.23
C ILE A 149 -17.15 8.79 -7.86
N TRP A 150 -16.54 9.41 -6.85
CA TRP A 150 -17.14 10.26 -5.81
C TRP A 150 -18.64 10.04 -5.49
N LYS A 151 -18.92 9.50 -4.31
CA LYS A 151 -19.93 9.97 -3.34
C LYS A 151 -19.82 9.16 -2.04
N VAL A 152 -19.46 9.84 -0.96
CA VAL A 152 -19.47 9.31 0.42
C VAL A 152 -20.91 9.36 0.96
N PRO A 153 -21.45 8.30 1.59
CA PRO A 153 -22.46 8.46 2.62
C PRO A 153 -21.80 8.55 4.01
N ALA A 154 -22.44 9.35 4.86
CA ALA A 154 -21.95 9.76 6.18
C ALA A 154 -21.70 8.59 7.15
N ALA A 155 -20.75 8.84 8.05
CA ALA A 155 -20.21 7.96 9.08
C ALA A 155 -21.25 7.23 9.95
N THR A 156 -20.93 6.02 10.41
CA THR A 156 -21.49 5.48 11.66
C THR A 156 -20.53 4.46 12.30
N SER A 157 -20.22 4.72 13.58
CA SER A 157 -19.67 3.88 14.68
C SER A 157 -18.80 2.64 14.40
N ALA A 158 -17.66 2.62 15.11
CA ALA A 158 -16.66 1.56 15.24
C ALA A 158 -17.20 0.12 15.34
N PRO A 159 -16.68 -0.80 14.51
CA PRO A 159 -16.99 -2.23 14.70
C PRO A 159 -15.95 -3.08 15.44
N ARG A 160 -16.44 -4.24 15.90
CA ARG A 160 -15.78 -5.29 16.69
C ARG A 160 -15.69 -6.62 15.92
N ASP A 161 -15.67 -6.56 14.59
CA ASP A 161 -15.80 -7.73 13.71
C ASP A 161 -14.62 -7.81 12.71
N PRO A 162 -14.00 -8.96 12.43
CA PRO A 162 -13.02 -9.10 11.35
C PRO A 162 -13.48 -8.63 9.95
N TYR A 163 -14.79 -8.51 9.69
CA TYR A 163 -15.33 -7.91 8.45
C TYR A 163 -15.23 -6.38 8.37
N ASP A 164 -14.80 -5.73 9.45
CA ASP A 164 -14.69 -4.28 9.60
C ASP A 164 -13.39 -3.68 9.02
N LEU A 165 -12.38 -4.52 8.81
CA LEU A 165 -11.10 -4.08 8.25
C LEU A 165 -11.25 -3.52 6.82
N LEU A 166 -12.29 -3.93 6.10
CA LEU A 166 -12.66 -3.36 4.80
C LEU A 166 -13.19 -1.94 4.93
N GLN A 167 -13.91 -1.61 6.00
CA GLN A 167 -14.25 -0.21 6.31
C GLN A 167 -12.97 0.55 6.62
N LEU A 168 -12.01 0.05 7.40
CA LEU A 168 -10.77 0.79 7.66
C LEU A 168 -9.96 1.10 6.38
N CYS A 169 -9.88 0.16 5.43
CA CYS A 169 -9.23 0.41 4.14
C CYS A 169 -10.03 1.35 3.20
N THR A 170 -11.30 1.67 3.51
CA THR A 170 -12.17 2.50 2.64
C THR A 170 -12.70 3.78 3.30
N THR A 171 -12.67 3.89 4.63
CA THR A 171 -13.40 4.91 5.41
C THR A 171 -12.51 6.08 5.82
N ASP A 172 -11.21 5.87 6.00
CA ASP A 172 -10.26 6.96 6.29
C ASP A 172 -9.67 7.62 5.02
N TYR A 173 -10.08 7.16 3.83
CA TYR A 173 -9.67 7.75 2.55
C TYR A 173 -10.45 9.04 2.18
N TYR A 174 -11.36 9.50 3.06
CA TYR A 174 -12.16 10.71 2.86
C TYR A 174 -12.34 11.54 4.14
N ARG A 175 -11.29 12.26 4.55
CA ARG A 175 -11.41 13.53 5.27
C ARG A 175 -10.46 14.57 4.71
#